data_AF-A0A3C0N6C3-F1
#
_entry.id   AF-A0A3C0N6C3-F1
#
_cell.length_a   1.000
_cell.length_b   1.000
_cell.length_c   1.000
_cell.angle_alpha   90.00
_cell.angle_beta   90.00
_cell.angle_gamma   90.00
#
_symmetry.space_group_name_H-M   'P 1'
#
loop_
_entity.id
_entity.type
_entity.pdbx_description
1 polymer ?
#
loop_
_entity_poly.entity_id
_entity_poly.type
_entity_poly.pdbx_seq_one_letter_code
_entity_poly.pdbx_strand_id
1 'polypeptide(L)'
;MVPILSGCESAPRQLVLLLPQLGDFDSLEYAWWLQREAEQLQAQGVVVRAIGIGDRASGQQFCAYTGFPSDWLFVDPTAELHPTLNLYPGLSLKVPWLSSAQNAWLNLLLMCAGIGSPGTLAEVFRGYRGDRHAPQLIADDEVVQAAPLPALKGAVFQWAGGKGFQRPFELA
;
A
#
# COMPACT_ATOMS: atom_id res chain seq x y z
N MET A 1 10.00 -24.51 -5.03
CA MET A 1 10.12 -23.09 -4.64
C MET A 1 10.81 -22.36 -5.77
N VAL A 2 10.24 -21.25 -6.24
CA VAL A 2 10.86 -20.39 -7.25
C VAL A 2 11.53 -19.22 -6.51
N PRO A 3 12.82 -18.93 -6.75
CA PRO A 3 13.48 -17.75 -6.18
C PRO A 3 12.74 -16.44 -6.54
N ILE A 4 12.67 -15.50 -5.60
CA ILE A 4 11.95 -14.23 -5.76
C ILE A 4 12.44 -13.44 -6.98
N LEU A 5 13.76 -13.45 -7.22
CA LEU A 5 14.40 -12.70 -8.31
C LEU A 5 14.50 -13.48 -9.62
N SER A 6 13.89 -14.67 -9.72
CA SER A 6 13.88 -15.42 -10.98
C SER A 6 13.18 -14.62 -12.08
N GLY A 7 13.77 -14.62 -13.28
CA GLY A 7 13.26 -13.89 -14.43
C GLY A 7 13.52 -12.38 -14.39
N CYS A 8 14.35 -11.90 -13.46
CA CYS A 8 14.75 -10.50 -13.34
C CYS A 8 16.19 -10.24 -13.85
N GLU A 9 16.87 -11.25 -14.38
CA GLU A 9 18.31 -11.23 -14.67
C GLU A 9 18.69 -10.23 -15.76
N SER A 10 17.79 -9.98 -16.70
CA SER A 10 17.95 -9.03 -17.80
C SER A 10 17.26 -7.68 -17.56
N ALA A 11 16.58 -7.53 -16.42
CA ALA A 11 15.82 -6.31 -16.14
C ALA A 11 16.78 -5.16 -15.79
N PRO A 12 16.68 -4.00 -16.47
CA PRO A 12 17.54 -2.85 -16.17
C PRO A 12 17.29 -2.29 -14.76
N ARG A 13 16.07 -2.47 -14.22
CA ARG A 13 15.69 -2.05 -12.87
C ARG A 13 14.75 -3.07 -12.25
N GLN A 14 14.91 -3.29 -10.95
CA GLN A 14 14.07 -4.18 -10.16
C GLN A 14 13.48 -3.39 -8.99
N LEU A 15 12.16 -3.45 -8.84
CA LEU A 15 11.44 -2.94 -7.68
C LEU A 15 11.00 -4.13 -6.84
N VAL A 16 11.60 -4.28 -5.66
CA VAL A 16 11.26 -5.33 -4.70
C VAL A 16 10.52 -4.69 -3.52
N LEU A 17 9.31 -5.17 -3.25
CA LEU A 17 8.44 -4.69 -2.19
C LEU A 17 8.30 -5.78 -1.13
N LEU A 18 8.52 -5.41 0.12
CA LEU A 18 8.16 -6.24 1.27
C LEU A 18 6.92 -5.64 1.88
N LEU A 19 5.80 -6.28 1.59
CA LEU A 19 4.50 -5.86 2.07
C LEU A 19 4.24 -6.53 3.43
N PRO A 20 3.54 -5.83 4.33
CA PRO A 20 3.01 -6.41 5.56
C PRO A 20 1.91 -7.43 5.24
N GLN A 21 0.88 -7.55 6.08
CA GLN A 21 -0.13 -8.58 5.89
C GLN A 21 -1.00 -8.27 4.67
N LEU A 22 -1.14 -9.24 3.77
CA LEU A 22 -1.97 -9.04 2.58
C LEU A 22 -3.41 -8.67 2.99
N GLY A 23 -3.86 -7.51 2.51
CA GLY A 23 -5.18 -6.97 2.81
C GLY A 23 -5.22 -5.95 3.94
N ASP A 24 -4.08 -5.58 4.53
CA ASP A 24 -3.99 -4.35 5.32
C ASP A 24 -3.97 -3.08 4.44
N PHE A 25 -4.07 -1.91 5.07
CA PHE A 25 -4.20 -0.64 4.34
C PHE A 25 -3.00 -0.35 3.45
N ASP A 26 -1.78 -0.56 3.96
CA ASP A 26 -0.55 -0.30 3.20
C ASP A 26 -0.44 -1.24 1.99
N SER A 27 -0.63 -2.56 2.18
CA SER A 27 -0.53 -3.51 1.07
C SER A 27 -1.56 -3.24 -0.02
N LEU A 28 -2.81 -2.88 0.36
CA LEU A 28 -3.85 -2.51 -0.59
C LEU A 28 -3.50 -1.24 -1.37
N GLU A 29 -3.08 -0.19 -0.68
CA GLU A 29 -2.71 1.08 -1.30
C GLU A 29 -1.56 0.88 -2.31
N TYR A 30 -0.46 0.26 -1.89
CA TYR A 30 0.67 -0.01 -2.78
C TYR A 30 0.28 -0.85 -4.00
N ALA A 31 -0.59 -1.85 -3.82
CA ALA A 31 -1.06 -2.67 -4.92
C ALA A 31 -1.87 -1.87 -5.94
N TRP A 32 -2.80 -1.02 -5.50
CA TRP A 32 -3.59 -0.19 -6.42
C TRP A 32 -2.75 0.83 -7.18
N TRP A 33 -1.82 1.52 -6.51
CA TRP A 33 -0.93 2.47 -7.18
C TRP A 33 -0.02 1.78 -8.20
N LEU A 34 0.60 0.65 -7.85
CA LEU A 34 1.45 -0.08 -8.78
C LEU A 34 0.68 -0.71 -9.94
N GLN A 35 -0.55 -1.16 -9.69
CA GLN A 35 -1.44 -1.66 -10.74
C GLN A 35 -1.81 -0.53 -11.71
N ARG A 36 -2.10 0.68 -11.19
CA ARG A 36 -2.42 1.86 -11.99
C ARG A 36 -1.26 2.26 -12.91
N GLU A 37 -0.03 2.20 -12.40
CA GLU A 37 1.19 2.59 -13.13
C GLU A 37 1.87 1.42 -13.87
N ALA A 38 1.23 0.25 -13.95
CA ALA A 38 1.86 -0.98 -14.41
C ALA A 38 2.44 -0.87 -15.84
N GLU A 39 1.71 -0.26 -16.77
CA GLU A 39 2.17 -0.07 -18.15
C GLU A 39 3.39 0.85 -18.22
N GLN A 40 3.39 1.94 -17.45
CA GLN A 40 4.52 2.87 -17.40
C GLN A 40 5.77 2.22 -16.80
N LEU A 41 5.61 1.43 -15.73
CA LEU A 41 6.71 0.68 -15.12
C LEU A 41 7.32 -0.31 -16.11
N GLN A 42 6.48 -1.05 -16.84
CA GLN A 42 6.93 -2.00 -17.87
C GLN A 42 7.64 -1.28 -19.03
N ALA A 43 7.10 -0.16 -19.52
CA ALA A 43 7.73 0.63 -20.58
C ALA A 43 9.11 1.17 -20.20
N GLN A 44 9.35 1.41 -18.90
CA GLN A 44 10.65 1.80 -18.36
C GLN A 44 11.58 0.61 -18.05
N GLY A 45 11.14 -0.62 -18.32
CA GLY A 45 11.89 -1.84 -18.04
C GLY A 45 12.01 -2.16 -16.55
N VAL A 46 11.09 -1.67 -15.72
CA VAL A 46 11.06 -1.98 -14.28
C VAL A 46 10.33 -3.30 -14.08
N VAL A 47 11.02 -4.28 -13.50
CA VAL A 47 10.40 -5.53 -13.05
C VAL A 47 9.99 -5.39 -11.59
N VAL A 48 8.71 -5.61 -11.30
CA VAL A 48 8.15 -5.52 -9.95
C VAL A 48 8.03 -6.91 -9.34
N ARG A 49 8.48 -7.05 -8.09
CA ARG A 49 8.28 -8.22 -7.22
C ARG A 49 7.79 -7.77 -5.85
N ALA A 50 6.63 -8.27 -5.42
CA ALA A 50 6.10 -8.04 -4.09
C ALA A 50 6.10 -9.34 -3.30
N ILE A 51 6.49 -9.27 -2.02
CA ILE A 51 6.39 -10.39 -1.08
C ILE A 51 5.48 -9.90 0.06
N GLY A 52 4.32 -10.52 0.23
CA GLY A 52 3.38 -10.18 1.31
C GLY A 52 3.22 -11.31 2.31
N ILE A 53 2.90 -10.97 3.57
CA ILE A 53 2.61 -11.96 4.60
C ILE A 53 1.23 -12.54 4.34
N GLY A 54 1.16 -13.86 4.15
CA GLY A 54 -0.08 -14.57 3.83
C GLY A 54 0.18 -15.94 3.22
N ASP A 55 -0.89 -16.66 2.94
CA ASP A 55 -0.86 -17.93 2.22
C ASP A 55 -1.32 -17.79 0.75
N ARG A 56 -1.29 -18.90 0.03
CA ARG A 56 -1.72 -18.93 -1.37
C ARG A 56 -3.16 -18.45 -1.58
N ALA A 57 -4.07 -18.78 -0.66
CA ALA A 57 -5.48 -18.40 -0.79
C ALA A 57 -5.65 -16.89 -0.62
N SER A 58 -5.03 -16.32 0.41
CA SER A 58 -5.02 -14.87 0.64
C SER A 58 -4.35 -14.11 -0.50
N GLY A 59 -3.24 -14.61 -1.06
CA GLY A 59 -2.59 -14.02 -2.24
C GLY A 59 -3.49 -14.00 -3.48
N GLN A 60 -4.21 -15.09 -3.75
CA GLN A 60 -5.16 -15.14 -4.85
C GLN A 60 -6.32 -14.15 -4.66
N GLN A 61 -6.88 -14.07 -3.44
CA GLN A 61 -7.94 -13.11 -3.12
C GLN A 61 -7.45 -11.67 -3.24
N PHE A 62 -6.24 -11.39 -2.76
CA PHE A 62 -5.61 -10.08 -2.84
C PHE A 62 -5.44 -9.62 -4.28
N CYS A 63 -4.85 -10.44 -5.16
CA CYS A 63 -4.74 -10.14 -6.59
C CYS A 63 -6.10 -9.95 -7.26
N ALA A 64 -7.07 -10.81 -6.95
CA ALA A 64 -8.42 -10.72 -7.52
C ALA A 64 -9.15 -9.43 -7.11
N TYR A 65 -8.97 -9.00 -5.87
CA TYR A 65 -9.60 -7.79 -5.34
C TYR A 65 -8.93 -6.50 -5.82
N THR A 66 -7.59 -6.48 -5.88
CA THR A 66 -6.81 -5.28 -6.22
C THR A 66 -6.53 -5.13 -7.71
N GLY A 67 -6.64 -6.22 -8.48
CA GLY A 67 -6.14 -6.28 -9.85
C GLY A 67 -4.61 -6.40 -9.94
N PHE A 68 -3.90 -6.54 -8.81
CA PHE A 68 -2.45 -6.66 -8.79
C PHE A 68 -1.99 -7.93 -9.52
N PRO A 69 -1.01 -7.84 -10.45
CA PRO A 69 -0.59 -9.00 -11.24
C PRO A 69 -0.09 -10.15 -10.35
N SER A 70 -0.69 -11.34 -10.51
CA SER A 70 -0.31 -12.52 -9.72
C SER A 70 1.14 -12.92 -9.91
N ASP A 71 1.69 -12.69 -11.10
CA ASP A 71 3.08 -13.02 -11.43
C ASP A 71 4.09 -12.09 -10.74
N TRP A 72 3.60 -10.98 -10.14
CA TRP A 72 4.43 -10.08 -9.35
C TRP A 72 4.40 -10.46 -7.86
N LEU A 73 3.42 -11.24 -7.40
CA LEU A 73 3.20 -11.51 -5.97
C LEU A 73 3.77 -12.86 -5.53
N PHE A 74 4.63 -12.81 -4.51
CA PHE A 74 5.03 -13.92 -3.68
C PHE A 74 4.38 -13.81 -2.30
N VAL A 75 4.19 -14.95 -1.64
CA VAL A 75 3.60 -15.01 -0.31
C VAL A 75 4.61 -15.61 0.68
N ASP A 76 4.67 -15.02 1.88
CA ASP A 76 5.46 -15.47 3.03
C ASP A 76 4.49 -15.90 4.15
N PRO A 77 4.13 -17.19 4.24
CA PRO A 77 3.12 -17.66 5.21
C PRO A 77 3.57 -17.59 6.67
N THR A 78 4.89 -17.55 6.92
CA THR A 78 5.46 -17.55 8.26
C THR A 78 5.97 -16.16 8.67
N ALA A 79 5.88 -15.18 7.78
CA ALA A 79 6.42 -13.84 7.95
C ALA A 79 7.92 -13.84 8.31
N GLU A 80 8.69 -14.86 7.86
CA GLU A 80 10.10 -15.04 8.21
C GLU A 80 11.01 -13.96 7.63
N LEU A 81 10.63 -13.37 6.50
CA LEU A 81 11.47 -12.40 5.81
C LEU A 81 11.60 -11.08 6.58
N HIS A 82 10.52 -10.64 7.23
CA HIS A 82 10.49 -9.41 8.03
C HIS A 82 11.49 -9.41 9.21
N PRO A 83 11.50 -10.41 10.13
CA PRO A 83 12.47 -10.47 11.20
C PRO A 83 13.88 -10.77 10.68
N THR A 84 14.04 -11.55 9.60
CA THR A 84 15.36 -11.80 8.99
C THR A 84 16.02 -10.52 8.51
N LEU A 85 15.23 -9.59 7.98
CA LEU A 85 15.70 -8.28 7.53
C LEU A 85 15.65 -7.21 8.62
N ASN A 86 15.34 -7.60 9.86
CA ASN A 86 15.24 -6.70 11.02
C ASN A 86 14.27 -5.52 10.77
N LEU A 87 13.16 -5.79 10.08
CA LEU A 87 12.10 -4.81 9.87
C LEU A 87 11.29 -4.60 11.16
N TYR A 88 10.62 -3.45 11.26
CA TYR A 88 9.79 -3.13 12.41
C TYR A 88 8.66 -4.16 12.57
N PRO A 89 8.53 -4.83 13.72
CA PRO A 89 7.59 -5.94 13.90
C PRO A 89 6.13 -5.49 14.17
N GLY A 90 5.88 -4.18 14.25
CA GLY A 90 4.57 -3.64 14.61
C GLY A 90 4.26 -3.74 16.11
N LEU A 91 3.03 -3.35 16.47
CA LEU A 91 2.50 -3.48 17.82
C LEU A 91 2.07 -4.93 18.08
N SER A 92 2.60 -5.55 19.13
CA SER A 92 2.28 -6.95 19.51
C SER A 92 1.89 -7.06 20.98
N LEU A 93 0.83 -6.34 21.38
CA LEU A 93 0.28 -6.49 22.72
C LEU A 93 -0.45 -7.84 22.82
N LYS A 94 -0.20 -8.56 23.91
CA LYS A 94 -0.87 -9.82 24.24
C LYS A 94 -1.69 -9.63 25.50
N VAL A 95 -2.99 -9.50 25.32
CA VAL A 95 -3.96 -9.43 26.41
C VAL A 95 -4.40 -10.86 26.76
N PRO A 96 -4.13 -11.36 27.99
CA PRO A 96 -4.28 -12.79 28.32
C PRO A 96 -5.69 -13.36 28.17
N TRP A 97 -6.73 -12.53 28.23
CA TRP A 97 -8.13 -12.93 28.10
C TRP A 97 -8.71 -12.77 26.69
N LEU A 98 -7.91 -12.29 25.73
CA LEU A 98 -8.32 -12.16 24.32
C LEU A 98 -7.74 -13.32 23.48
N SER A 99 -8.51 -13.77 22.50
CA SER A 99 -8.01 -14.72 21.48
C SER A 99 -6.93 -14.07 20.62
N SER A 100 -6.18 -14.88 19.85
CA SER A 100 -5.16 -14.36 18.93
C SER A 100 -5.75 -13.39 17.90
N ALA A 101 -6.93 -13.69 17.35
CA ALA A 101 -7.62 -12.82 16.41
C ALA A 101 -8.06 -11.50 17.07
N GLN A 102 -8.57 -11.55 18.30
CA GLN A 102 -8.96 -10.35 19.04
C GLN A 102 -7.75 -9.47 19.38
N ASN A 103 -6.62 -10.07 19.78
CA ASN A 103 -5.38 -9.33 19.99
C ASN A 103 -4.88 -8.68 18.69
N ALA A 104 -4.95 -9.37 17.55
CA ALA A 104 -4.57 -8.82 16.25
C ALA A 104 -5.43 -7.60 15.90
N TRP A 105 -6.76 -7.70 16.03
CA TRP A 105 -7.67 -6.56 15.82
C TRP A 105 -7.42 -5.41 16.79
N LEU A 106 -7.16 -5.71 18.07
CA LEU A 106 -6.81 -4.69 19.06
C LEU A 106 -5.52 -3.96 18.67
N ASN A 107 -4.47 -4.70 18.32
CA ASN A 107 -3.21 -4.12 17.89
C ASN A 107 -3.39 -3.24 16.64
N LEU A 108 -4.16 -3.70 15.66
CA LEU A 108 -4.50 -2.92 14.46
C LEU A 108 -5.19 -1.61 14.83
N LEU A 109 -6.24 -1.65 15.66
CA LEU A 109 -6.97 -0.45 16.09
C LEU A 109 -6.07 0.55 16.83
N LEU A 110 -5.18 0.06 17.69
CA LEU A 110 -4.23 0.91 18.41
C LEU A 110 -3.20 1.52 17.45
N MET A 111 -2.70 0.75 16.48
CA MET A 111 -1.81 1.26 15.43
C MET A 111 -2.49 2.30 14.55
N CYS A 112 -3.78 2.11 14.18
CA CYS A 112 -4.57 3.13 13.50
C CYS A 112 -4.75 4.40 14.35
N ALA A 113 -4.78 4.27 15.67
CA ALA A 113 -4.76 5.41 16.59
C ALA A 113 -3.35 6.02 16.79
N GLY A 114 -2.33 5.50 16.09
CA GLY A 114 -0.95 5.96 16.14
C GLY A 114 -0.09 5.33 17.25
N ILE A 115 -0.62 4.36 18.00
CA ILE A 115 0.12 3.68 19.06
C ILE A 115 0.97 2.57 18.45
N GLY A 116 2.29 2.64 18.65
CA GLY A 116 3.20 1.67 18.05
C GLY A 116 3.38 1.86 16.53
N SER A 117 3.07 3.04 15.99
CA SER A 117 3.40 3.40 14.61
C SER A 117 4.15 4.74 14.57
N PRO A 118 5.49 4.71 14.62
CA PRO A 118 6.31 5.91 14.58
C PRO A 118 6.00 6.77 13.35
N GLY A 119 5.68 8.05 13.56
CA GLY A 119 5.38 9.00 12.48
C GLY A 119 3.91 9.06 12.05
N THR A 120 3.07 8.07 12.37
CA THR A 120 1.66 8.02 11.91
C THR A 120 0.86 9.25 12.28
N LEU A 121 0.95 9.75 13.51
CA LEU A 121 0.21 10.96 13.89
C LEU A 121 0.67 12.19 13.10
N ALA A 122 1.98 12.31 12.84
CA ALA A 122 2.51 13.41 12.03
C ALA A 122 1.98 13.32 10.59
N GLU A 123 1.93 12.11 10.03
CA GLU A 123 1.35 11.85 8.71
C GLU A 123 -0.16 12.12 8.66
N VAL A 124 -0.92 11.74 9.69
CA VAL A 124 -2.35 12.07 9.80
C VAL A 124 -2.56 13.60 9.80
N PHE A 125 -1.75 14.34 10.58
CA PHE A 125 -1.82 15.80 10.57
C PHE A 125 -1.36 16.42 9.23
N ARG A 126 -0.39 15.79 8.55
CA ARG A 126 0.02 16.17 7.19
C ARG A 126 -1.12 15.94 6.21
N GLY A 127 -1.83 14.82 6.33
CA GLY A 127 -3.04 14.49 5.59
C GLY A 127 -4.10 15.59 5.69
N TYR A 128 -4.38 16.14 6.87
CA TYR A 128 -5.35 17.24 6.99
C TYR A 128 -4.89 18.58 6.37
N ARG A 129 -3.58 18.78 6.19
CA ARG A 129 -3.00 20.04 5.71
C ARG A 129 -2.62 20.01 4.22
N GLY A 130 -2.44 18.82 3.65
CA GLY A 130 -1.79 18.66 2.35
C GLY A 130 -0.27 18.82 2.45
N ASP A 131 0.43 18.45 1.38
CA ASP A 131 1.88 18.57 1.27
C ASP A 131 2.27 19.53 0.16
N ARG A 132 2.72 20.72 0.56
CA ARG A 132 3.14 21.81 -0.33
C ARG A 132 4.41 21.53 -1.13
N HIS A 133 5.16 20.49 -0.77
CA HIS A 133 6.40 20.11 -1.45
C HIS A 133 6.21 18.93 -2.42
N ALA A 134 5.04 18.28 -2.41
CA ALA A 134 4.70 17.18 -3.29
C ALA A 134 3.75 17.63 -4.42
N PRO A 135 3.85 17.04 -5.63
CA PRO A 135 2.93 17.33 -6.73
C PRO A 135 1.52 16.75 -6.46
N GLN A 136 0.51 17.27 -7.17
CA GLN A 136 -0.84 16.71 -7.16
C GLN A 136 -0.83 15.28 -7.73
N LEU A 137 -1.60 14.38 -7.12
CA LEU A 137 -1.73 13.00 -7.63
C LEU A 137 -2.83 12.88 -8.70
N ILE A 138 -3.87 13.68 -8.58
CA ILE A 138 -4.97 13.77 -9.54
C ILE A 138 -4.78 15.04 -10.38
N ALA A 139 -4.50 14.88 -11.67
CA ALA A 139 -4.26 16.01 -12.56
C ALA A 139 -5.55 16.81 -12.81
N ASP A 140 -5.43 18.10 -13.15
CA ASP A 140 -6.59 18.98 -13.33
C ASP A 140 -7.53 18.49 -14.46
N ASP A 141 -6.96 17.87 -15.49
CA ASP A 141 -7.63 17.30 -16.65
C ASP A 141 -8.06 15.84 -16.49
N GLU A 142 -7.58 15.16 -15.43
CA GLU A 142 -7.95 13.79 -15.11
C GLU A 142 -9.44 13.68 -14.76
N VAL A 143 -10.10 12.63 -15.22
CA VAL A 143 -11.49 12.34 -14.90
C VAL A 143 -11.55 11.24 -13.86
N VAL A 144 -11.89 11.60 -12.63
CA VAL A 144 -12.04 10.67 -11.51
C VAL A 144 -13.42 10.03 -11.55
N GLN A 145 -13.46 8.71 -11.61
CA GLN A 145 -14.67 7.92 -11.50
C GLN A 145 -14.81 7.37 -10.08
N ALA A 146 -15.79 7.87 -9.33
CA ALA A 146 -16.03 7.48 -7.95
C ALA A 146 -17.52 7.19 -7.72
N ALA A 147 -18.01 6.05 -8.21
CA ALA A 147 -19.40 5.66 -8.00
C ALA A 147 -19.74 5.63 -6.50
N PRO A 148 -20.90 6.15 -6.06
CA PRO A 148 -22.07 6.58 -6.84
C PRO A 148 -22.03 8.05 -7.33
N LEU A 149 -20.96 8.78 -7.10
CA LEU A 149 -20.83 10.17 -7.54
C LEU A 149 -20.63 10.24 -9.07
N PRO A 150 -21.12 11.30 -9.73
CA PRO A 150 -20.83 11.52 -11.14
C PRO A 150 -19.32 11.67 -11.36
N ALA A 151 -18.84 11.36 -12.56
CA ALA A 151 -17.44 11.56 -12.90
C ALA A 151 -17.06 13.04 -12.78
N LEU A 152 -15.99 13.34 -12.03
CA LEU A 152 -15.53 14.70 -11.76
C LEU A 152 -14.16 14.92 -12.40
N LYS A 153 -13.94 16.11 -12.96
CA LYS A 153 -12.59 16.53 -13.35
C LYS A 153 -11.76 16.85 -12.11
N GLY A 154 -10.48 16.50 -12.13
CA GLY A 154 -9.55 16.76 -11.04
C GLY A 154 -9.46 18.23 -10.64
N ALA A 155 -9.68 19.15 -11.58
CA ALA A 155 -9.76 20.59 -11.32
C ALA A 155 -10.84 20.98 -10.30
N VAL A 156 -11.91 20.20 -10.13
CA VAL A 156 -12.97 20.47 -9.14
C VAL A 156 -12.41 20.36 -7.71
N PHE A 157 -11.44 19.50 -7.47
CA PHE A 157 -10.91 19.32 -6.13
C PHE A 157 -10.01 20.47 -5.65
N GLN A 158 -9.73 21.46 -6.50
CA GLN A 158 -9.07 22.70 -6.05
C GLN A 158 -9.85 23.40 -4.93
N TRP A 159 -11.18 23.24 -4.92
CA TRP A 159 -12.06 23.80 -3.89
C TRP A 159 -11.99 23.05 -2.56
N ALA A 160 -11.56 21.78 -2.59
CA ALA A 160 -11.45 20.91 -1.42
C ALA A 160 -10.03 20.86 -0.84
N GLY A 161 -9.03 21.43 -1.51
CA GLY A 161 -7.63 21.28 -1.08
C GLY A 161 -6.62 22.25 -1.67
N GLY A 162 -7.00 23.23 -2.49
CA GLY A 162 -6.06 24.12 -3.18
C GLY A 162 -5.50 23.52 -4.47
N LYS A 163 -4.51 24.19 -5.09
CA LYS A 163 -3.87 23.72 -6.34
C LYS A 163 -2.35 23.73 -6.25
N GLY A 164 -1.71 22.90 -7.08
CA GLY A 164 -0.27 22.92 -7.32
C GLY A 164 0.55 22.26 -6.20
N PHE A 165 -0.12 21.49 -5.34
CA PHE A 165 0.51 20.67 -4.32
C PHE A 165 -0.39 19.49 -3.98
N GLN A 166 0.15 18.45 -3.34
CA GLN A 166 -0.63 17.27 -2.94
C GLN A 166 -1.68 17.66 -1.90
N ARG A 167 -2.95 17.58 -2.29
CA ARG A 167 -4.09 18.06 -1.50
C ARG A 167 -4.36 17.13 -0.31
N PRO A 168 -5.06 17.60 0.73
CA PRO A 168 -5.34 16.81 1.93
C PRO A 168 -5.88 15.40 1.68
N PHE A 169 -6.85 15.28 0.78
CA PHE A 169 -7.48 14.01 0.45
C PHE A 169 -6.66 13.15 -0.52
N GLU A 170 -5.55 13.67 -1.08
CA GLU A 170 -4.61 12.91 -1.93
C GLU A 170 -3.46 12.29 -1.10
N LEU A 171 -3.46 12.52 0.21
CA LEU A 171 -2.52 11.97 1.18
C LEU A 171 -3.10 10.82 2.00
N ALA A 172 -4.39 10.54 1.82
CA ALA A 172 -5.20 9.66 2.65
C ALA A 172 -5.65 8.43 1.87
#